data_AF-A0A954ITJ3-F1
#
_entry.id   AF-A0A954ITJ3-F1
#
_cell.length_a   1.000
_cell.length_b   1.000
_cell.length_c   1.000
_cell.angle_alpha   90.00
_cell.angle_beta   90.00
_cell.angle_gamma   90.00
#
_symmetry.space_group_name_H-M   'P 1'
#
loop_
_entity.id
_entity.type
_entity.pdbx_description
1 polymer ?
#
loop_
_entity_poly.entity_id
_entity_poly.type
_entity_poly.pdbx_seq_one_letter_code
_entity_poly.pdbx_strand_id
1 'polypeptide(L)'
;MLLNLHSPNIAFTDPPDEEEPYWDLRFRDCSSLAEAFCGLEIYHVLNRKHLEAHPSADNYRRLAKVETEQISYWNPTRIGDVIFNF
;
A
#
# COMPACT_ATOMS: atom_id res chain seq x y z
N MET A 1 3.39 9.92 -3.80
CA MET A 1 2.29 9.15 -4.42
C MET A 1 2.87 7.83 -4.86
N LEU A 2 2.16 6.74 -4.61
CA LEU A 2 2.56 5.39 -4.99
C LEU A 2 1.52 4.79 -5.93
N LEU A 3 1.99 4.11 -6.97
CA LEU A 3 1.18 3.35 -7.90
C LEU A 3 1.68 1.92 -7.89
N ASN A 4 0.80 0.97 -7.59
CA ASN A 4 1.12 -0.44 -7.78
C ASN A 4 1.10 -0.75 -9.29
N LEU A 5 2.17 -1.33 -9.83
CA LEU A 5 2.30 -1.58 -11.26
C LEU A 5 1.52 -2.82 -11.73
N HIS A 6 1.18 -3.73 -10.81
CA HIS A 6 0.45 -4.98 -11.10
C HIS A 6 -1.07 -4.83 -11.00
N SER A 7 -1.53 -3.81 -10.28
CA SER A 7 -2.94 -3.50 -10.08
C SER A 7 -3.06 -1.99 -9.93
N PRO A 8 -4.08 -1.31 -10.50
CA PRO A 8 -4.14 0.15 -10.56
C PRO A 8 -4.53 0.79 -9.20
N ASN A 9 -3.91 0.36 -8.11
CA ASN A 9 -4.07 0.90 -6.78
C ASN A 9 -3.15 2.10 -6.60
N ILE A 10 -3.71 3.22 -6.15
CA ILE A 10 -2.98 4.44 -5.81
C ILE A 10 -3.07 4.69 -4.31
N ALA A 11 -1.96 5.12 -3.71
CA ALA A 11 -1.92 5.64 -2.36
C ALA A 11 -1.12 6.95 -2.29
N PHE A 12 -1.44 7.77 -1.29
CA PHE A 12 -0.68 8.98 -0.99
C PHE A 12 0.14 8.80 0.27
N THR A 13 1.34 9.34 0.24
CA THR A 13 2.28 9.33 1.36
C THR A 13 2.80 10.73 1.57
N ASP A 14 3.21 11.04 2.78
CA ASP A 14 4.16 12.13 2.98
C ASP A 14 5.50 11.77 2.31
N PRO A 15 6.27 12.77 1.84
CA PRO A 15 7.62 12.52 1.37
C PRO A 15 8.44 11.88 2.50
N PRO A 16 9.38 10.98 2.19
CA PRO A 16 10.33 10.48 3.20
C PRO A 16 11.19 11.65 3.68
N ASP A 17 11.54 11.66 4.97
CA ASP A 17 12.55 12.59 5.48
C ASP A 17 13.94 12.11 5.01
N GLU A 18 14.91 13.01 4.84
CA GLU A 18 16.24 12.67 4.29
C GLU A 18 17.00 11.61 5.12
N GLU A 19 16.63 11.48 6.40
CA GLU A 19 17.23 10.52 7.34
C GLU A 19 16.40 9.24 7.51
N GLU A 20 15.16 9.21 7.00
CA GLU A 20 14.27 8.07 7.13
C GLU A 20 14.45 7.09 5.96
N PRO A 21 14.40 5.77 6.22
CA PRO A 21 14.49 4.80 5.16
C PRO A 21 13.31 4.90 4.19
N TYR A 22 13.58 4.79 2.89
CA TYR A 22 12.57 4.85 1.83
C TYR A 22 11.41 3.84 1.95
N TRP A 23 11.58 2.79 2.76
CA TRP A 23 10.57 1.78 3.02
C TRP A 23 9.58 2.15 4.14
N ASP A 24 9.83 3.20 4.93
CA ASP A 24 8.86 3.66 5.94
C ASP A 24 7.82 4.61 5.34
N LEU A 25 6.78 4.01 4.76
CA LEU A 25 5.73 4.74 4.10
C LEU A 25 4.76 5.37 5.10
N ARG A 26 4.73 6.71 5.13
CA ARG A 26 3.80 7.51 5.94
C ARG A 26 2.53 7.80 5.15
N PHE A 27 1.58 6.87 5.17
CA PHE A 27 0.33 6.98 4.41
C PHE A 27 -0.57 8.12 4.89
N ARG A 28 -1.19 8.82 3.95
CA ARG A 28 -2.16 9.89 4.22
C ARG A 28 -3.29 9.89 3.21
N ASP A 29 -4.40 10.48 3.63
CA ASP A 29 -5.49 10.80 2.71
C ASP A 29 -5.25 12.18 2.07
N CYS A 30 -5.63 12.30 0.81
CA CYS A 30 -5.63 13.57 0.09
C CYS A 30 -6.90 13.64 -0.77
N SER A 31 -7.98 14.21 -0.23
CA SER A 31 -9.31 14.16 -0.84
C SER A 31 -9.34 14.74 -2.26
N SER A 32 -8.66 15.88 -2.50
CA SER A 32 -8.62 16.51 -3.82
C SER A 32 -7.96 15.63 -4.88
N LEU A 33 -6.85 14.97 -4.53
CA LEU A 33 -6.19 14.02 -5.43
C LEU A 33 -7.00 12.73 -5.58
N ALA A 34 -7.58 12.23 -4.48
CA ALA A 34 -8.42 11.04 -4.51
C ALA A 34 -9.62 11.23 -5.46
N GLU A 35 -10.31 12.37 -5.38
CA GLU A 35 -11.41 12.72 -6.28
C GLU A 35 -10.95 12.79 -7.74
N ALA A 36 -9.80 13.43 -8.01
CA ALA A 36 -9.25 13.53 -9.35
C ALA A 36 -8.92 12.15 -9.96
N PHE A 37 -8.32 11.25 -9.18
CA PHE A 37 -7.99 9.90 -9.66
C PHE A 37 -9.19 8.97 -9.77
N CYS A 38 -10.16 9.07 -8.84
CA CYS A 38 -11.42 8.33 -8.93
C CYS A 38 -12.21 8.74 -10.18
N GLY A 39 -12.15 10.02 -10.59
CA GLY A 39 -12.80 10.50 -11.82
C GLY A 39 -12.24 9.90 -13.12
N LEU A 40 -11.08 9.23 -13.08
CA LEU A 40 -10.51 8.53 -14.23
C LEU A 40 -11.04 7.10 -14.40
N GLU A 41 -11.77 6.57 -13.42
CA GLU A 41 -12.41 5.24 -13.40
C GLU A 41 -11.48 4.02 -13.58
N ILE A 42 -10.18 4.24 -13.82
CA ILE A 42 -9.18 3.18 -13.98
C ILE A 42 -8.39 2.91 -12.70
N TYR A 43 -8.41 3.84 -11.74
CA TYR A 43 -7.63 3.76 -10.51
C TYR A 43 -8.52 3.47 -9.31
N HIS A 44 -7.98 2.66 -8.40
CA HIS A 44 -8.57 2.42 -7.09
C HIS A 44 -7.72 3.16 -6.03
N VAL A 45 -8.26 4.25 -5.49
CA VAL A 45 -7.56 5.05 -4.49
C VAL A 45 -7.75 4.44 -3.11
N LEU A 46 -6.66 3.97 -2.50
CA LEU A 46 -6.65 3.37 -1.18
C LEU A 46 -6.52 4.46 -0.11
N ASN A 47 -7.40 4.41 0.90
CA ASN A 47 -7.33 5.34 2.03
C ASN A 47 -6.32 4.88 3.09
N ARG A 48 -5.81 5.84 3.87
CA ARG A 48 -4.86 5.61 4.96
C ARG A 48 -5.34 4.54 5.92
N LYS A 49 -6.59 4.61 6.37
CA LYS A 49 -7.15 3.66 7.35
C LYS A 49 -7.04 2.20 6.89
N HIS A 50 -7.27 1.95 5.60
CA HIS A 50 -7.13 0.62 5.01
C HIS A 50 -5.65 0.22 4.94
N LEU A 51 -4.79 1.12 4.51
CA LEU A 51 -3.35 0.85 4.35
C LEU A 51 -2.63 0.62 5.67
N GLU A 52 -3.05 1.27 6.75
CA GLU A 52 -2.49 1.09 8.10
C GLU A 52 -3.08 -0.13 8.85
N ALA A 53 -4.10 -0.80 8.30
CA ALA A 53 -4.66 -1.98 8.93
C ALA A 53 -3.65 -3.13 8.93
N HIS A 54 -3.72 -3.99 9.96
CA HIS A 54 -2.91 -5.20 10.01
C HIS A 54 -3.43 -6.22 8.98
N PRO A 55 -2.55 -6.90 8.24
CA PRO A 55 -2.97 -7.98 7.35
C PRO A 55 -3.67 -9.09 8.16
N SER A 56 -4.88 -9.47 7.74
CA SER A 56 -5.63 -10.55 8.37
C SER A 56 -5.12 -11.92 7.90
N ALA A 57 -5.44 -12.98 8.65
CA ALA A 57 -5.17 -14.36 8.23
C ALA A 57 -5.80 -14.68 6.86
N ASP A 58 -6.95 -14.10 6.53
CA ASP A 58 -7.58 -14.28 5.22
C ASP A 58 -6.86 -13.55 4.09
N ASN A 59 -6.17 -12.44 4.38
CA ASN A 59 -5.29 -11.81 3.40
C ASN A 59 -4.15 -12.76 3.02
N TYR A 60 -3.53 -13.40 4.01
CA TYR A 60 -2.45 -14.35 3.77
C TYR A 60 -2.89 -15.61 3.02
N ARG A 61 -4.10 -16.12 3.28
CA ARG A 61 -4.65 -17.29 2.57
C ARG A 61 -4.85 -17.07 1.07
N ARG A 62 -4.96 -15.81 0.63
CA ARG A 62 -5.16 -15.45 -0.78
C ARG A 62 -3.86 -15.28 -1.55
N LEU A 63 -2.72 -15.31 -0.86
CA LEU A 63 -1.40 -15.21 -1.47
C LEU A 63 -1.00 -16.55 -2.10
N ALA A 64 -0.24 -16.47 -3.19
CA ALA A 64 0.48 -17.60 -3.71
C ALA A 64 1.57 -18.06 -2.72
N LYS A 65 2.03 -19.31 -2.88
CA LYS A 65 3.05 -19.89 -2.00
C LYS A 65 4.34 -19.06 -1.97
N VAL A 66 4.79 -18.56 -3.13
CA VAL A 66 5.99 -17.74 -3.25
C VAL A 66 5.85 -16.39 -2.54
N GLU A 67 4.68 -15.76 -2.62
CA GLU A 67 4.38 -14.50 -1.94
C GLU A 67 4.34 -14.70 -0.42
N THR A 68 3.78 -15.83 0.02
CA THR A 68 3.74 -16.22 1.44
C THR A 68 5.16 -16.40 2.01
N GLU A 69 6.04 -17.07 1.27
CA GLU A 69 7.45 -17.27 1.68
C GLU A 69 8.19 -15.93 1.76
N GLN A 70 8.03 -15.04 0.78
CA GLN A 70 8.62 -13.69 0.83
C GLN A 70 8.10 -12.89 2.02
N ILE A 71 6.78 -12.80 2.20
CA ILE A 71 6.15 -12.05 3.28
C ILE A 71 6.57 -12.59 4.66
N SER A 72 6.78 -13.89 4.80
CA SER A 72 7.31 -14.47 6.05
C SER A 72 8.72 -13.99 6.41
N TYR A 73 9.52 -13.59 5.42
CA TYR A 73 10.91 -13.18 5.62
C TYR A 73 11.02 -11.75 6.15
N TRP A 74 10.21 -10.82 5.64
CA TRP A 74 10.28 -9.40 6.00
C TRP A 74 9.14 -8.92 6.92
N ASN A 75 8.13 -9.77 7.16
CA ASN A 75 7.09 -9.61 8.21
C ASN A 75 6.38 -8.24 8.21
N PRO A 76 5.62 -7.90 7.15
CA PRO A 76 4.84 -6.67 7.06
C PRO A 76 3.87 -6.53 8.22
N THR A 77 3.77 -5.31 8.73
CA THR A 77 2.86 -4.99 9.84
C THR A 77 1.57 -4.35 9.36
N ARG A 78 1.58 -3.77 8.15
CA ARG A 78 0.45 -3.05 7.56
C ARG A 78 0.15 -3.55 6.14
N ILE A 79 -1.11 -3.46 5.72
CA ILE A 79 -1.54 -3.79 4.35
C ILE A 79 -0.78 -2.96 3.31
N GLY A 80 -0.53 -1.69 3.60
CA GLY A 80 0.21 -0.80 2.69
C GLY A 80 1.64 -1.26 2.42
N ASP A 81 2.29 -1.88 3.42
CA ASP A 81 3.62 -2.44 3.23
C ASP A 81 3.53 -3.57 2.18
N VAL A 82 2.55 -4.46 2.28
CA VAL A 82 2.35 -5.58 1.34
C VAL A 82 2.08 -5.09 -0.09
N ILE A 83 1.31 -4.01 -0.23
CA ILE A 83 0.88 -3.51 -1.55
C ILE A 83 1.99 -2.70 -2.25
N PHE A 84 2.84 -2.00 -1.49
CA PHE A 84 3.76 -0.99 -2.05
C PHE A 84 5.25 -1.19 -1.73
N ASN A 85 5.63 -2.06 -0.79
CA ASN A 85 7.03 -2.37 -0.45
C ASN A 85 7.47 -3.77 -0.92
N PHE A 86 6.97 -4.22 -2.07
CA PHE A 86 7.27 -5.53 -2.65
C PHE A 86 8.65 -5.60 -3.33
#